data_AF-A0A939Y4K9-F1
#
_entry.id   AF-A0A939Y4K9-F1
#
_cell.length_a   1.000
_cell.length_b   1.000
_cell.length_c   1.000
_cell.angle_alpha   90.00
_cell.angle_beta   90.00
_cell.angle_gamma   90.00
#
_symmetry.space_group_name_H-M   'P 1'
#
loop_
_entity.id
_entity.type
_entity.pdbx_description
1 polymer ?
#
loop_
_entity_poly.entity_id
_entity_poly.type
_entity_poly.pdbx_seq_one_letter_code
_entity_poly.pdbx_strand_id
1 'polypeptide(L)'
;HHHHHHHHGHDADEVFTSWGRETARKYDPAELDGILTALQAEDGRFGQIILRAKGIVPMTDGTWKQFDLVPEESETRACSPDYTGRLCVIGCELKEDKLAELFGL
;
A
#
# COMPACT_ATOMS: atom_id res chain seq x y z
N HIS A 1 27.85 -2.48 -11.52
CA HIS A 1 27.67 -3.66 -10.66
C HIS A 1 26.20 -4.02 -10.66
N HIS A 2 25.80 -4.97 -11.50
CA HIS A 2 24.46 -5.56 -11.51
C HIS A 2 24.38 -6.54 -10.34
N HIS A 3 23.54 -6.28 -9.34
CA HIS A 3 23.21 -7.26 -8.32
C HIS A 3 22.00 -8.07 -8.79
N HIS A 4 22.25 -9.13 -9.55
CA HIS A 4 21.29 -10.22 -9.70
C HIS A 4 21.43 -11.13 -8.47
N HIS A 5 20.47 -11.07 -7.56
CA HIS A 5 20.35 -12.07 -6.51
C HIS A 5 19.69 -13.31 -7.11
N HIS A 6 20.46 -14.40 -7.18
CA HIS A 6 19.92 -15.75 -7.36
C HIS A 6 19.18 -16.16 -6.09
N HIS A 7 17.88 -16.41 -6.18
CA HIS A 7 17.09 -17.04 -5.12
C HIS A 7 16.72 -18.46 -5.56
N HIS A 8 17.32 -19.46 -4.90
CA HIS A 8 16.82 -20.83 -4.85
C HIS A 8 15.83 -20.94 -3.67
N GLY A 9 14.60 -21.38 -3.95
CA GLY A 9 13.71 -21.99 -2.96
C GLY A 9 12.53 -21.14 -2.51
N HIS A 10 11.34 -21.49 -3.04
CA HIS A 10 10.01 -21.58 -2.39
C HIS A 10 8.91 -21.21 -3.40
N ASP A 11 8.06 -22.18 -3.77
CA ASP A 11 6.89 -22.06 -4.69
C ASP A 11 5.77 -21.10 -4.22
N ALA A 12 6.04 -20.16 -3.30
CA ALA A 12 5.11 -19.14 -2.83
C ALA A 12 5.33 -17.77 -3.50
N ASP A 13 6.48 -17.55 -4.14
CA ASP A 13 6.89 -16.26 -4.70
C ASP A 13 6.36 -15.96 -6.12
N GLU A 14 5.63 -16.89 -6.76
CA GLU A 14 5.06 -16.65 -8.10
C GLU A 14 3.60 -16.16 -8.09
N VAL A 15 2.91 -16.20 -6.93
CA VAL A 15 1.50 -15.81 -6.85
C VAL A 15 1.34 -14.37 -6.35
N PHE A 16 2.19 -13.93 -5.42
CA PHE A 16 2.05 -12.63 -4.78
C PHE A 16 3.18 -11.68 -5.17
N THR A 17 2.78 -10.49 -5.63
CA THR A 17 3.66 -9.39 -6.01
C THR A 17 3.50 -8.24 -5.03
N SER A 18 4.50 -7.34 -5.02
CA SER A 18 4.44 -6.12 -4.21
C SER A 18 4.52 -4.88 -5.08
N TRP A 19 3.66 -3.91 -4.79
CA TRP A 19 3.63 -2.59 -5.40
C TRP A 19 4.07 -1.55 -4.38
N GLY A 20 5.26 -0.97 -4.58
CA GLY A 20 5.82 0.08 -3.72
C GLY A 20 5.89 1.41 -4.45
N ARG A 21 5.44 2.50 -3.81
CA ARG A 21 5.56 3.87 -4.34
C ARG A 21 5.87 4.87 -3.24
N GLU A 22 6.60 5.92 -3.60
CA GLU A 22 6.75 7.11 -2.77
C GLU A 22 5.70 8.15 -3.16
N THR A 23 5.29 9.00 -2.22
CA THR A 23 4.28 10.04 -2.47
C THR A 23 4.52 11.28 -1.63
N ALA A 24 4.41 12.45 -2.26
CA ALA A 24 4.35 13.74 -1.57
C ALA A 24 2.91 14.17 -1.25
N ARG A 25 1.92 13.36 -1.66
CA ARG A 25 0.51 13.66 -1.49
C ARG A 25 0.13 13.60 -0.02
N LYS A 26 -0.65 14.60 0.41
CA LYS A 26 -1.24 14.65 1.74
C LYS A 26 -2.67 14.13 1.68
N TYR A 27 -3.04 13.35 2.67
CA TYR A 27 -4.38 12.76 2.77
C TYR A 27 -5.11 13.38 3.95
N ASP A 28 -6.42 13.59 3.83
CA ASP A 28 -7.25 13.83 5.00
C ASP A 28 -7.72 12.48 5.61
N PRO A 29 -8.22 12.48 6.86
CA PRO A 29 -8.63 11.23 7.51
C PRO A 29 -9.72 10.46 6.77
N ALA A 30 -10.69 11.15 6.15
CA ALA A 30 -11.79 10.49 5.45
C ALA A 30 -11.33 9.90 4.11
N GLU A 31 -10.41 10.60 3.43
CA GLU A 31 -9.79 10.07 2.22
C GLU A 31 -8.97 8.80 2.51
N LEU A 32 -8.11 8.83 3.53
CA LEU A 32 -7.31 7.65 3.88
C LEU A 32 -8.21 6.47 4.24
N ASP A 33 -9.25 6.69 5.04
CA ASP A 33 -10.23 5.65 5.40
C ASP A 33 -10.97 5.08 4.17
N GLY A 34 -11.34 5.95 3.23
CA GLY A 34 -11.95 5.54 1.96
C GLY A 34 -11.02 4.69 1.10
N ILE A 35 -9.73 5.02 1.04
CA ILE A 35 -8.72 4.22 0.35
C ILE A 35 -8.57 2.84 1.00
N LEU A 36 -8.49 2.77 2.33
CA LEU A 36 -8.37 1.51 3.06
C LEU A 36 -9.62 0.64 2.84
N THR A 37 -10.80 1.22 2.96
CA THR A 37 -12.08 0.54 2.68
C THR A 37 -12.13 0.00 1.25
N ALA A 38 -11.66 0.78 0.28
CA ALA A 38 -11.62 0.34 -1.13
C ALA A 38 -10.63 -0.81 -1.36
N LEU A 39 -9.48 -0.82 -0.68
CA LEU A 39 -8.52 -1.93 -0.75
C LEU A 39 -9.01 -3.19 -0.05
N GLN A 40 -9.85 -3.04 0.97
CA GLN A 40 -10.48 -4.17 1.68
C GLN A 40 -11.60 -4.82 0.85
N ALA A 41 -12.15 -4.11 -0.14
CA ALA A 41 -13.16 -4.69 -1.03
C ALA A 41 -12.55 -5.81 -1.88
N GLU A 42 -13.04 -7.04 -1.68
CA GLU A 42 -12.64 -8.22 -2.45
C GLU A 42 -13.34 -8.29 -3.82
N ASP A 43 -13.35 -7.18 -4.57
CA ASP A 43 -14.05 -7.04 -5.86
C ASP A 43 -13.12 -7.16 -7.08
N GLY A 44 -11.83 -7.43 -6.86
CA GLY A 44 -10.85 -7.57 -7.92
C GLY A 44 -10.40 -6.25 -8.57
N ARG A 45 -10.82 -5.08 -8.05
CA ARG A 45 -10.58 -3.77 -8.68
C ARG A 45 -9.11 -3.34 -8.63
N PHE A 46 -8.40 -3.70 -7.56
CA PHE A 46 -7.01 -3.28 -7.31
C PHE A 46 -5.99 -4.43 -7.41
N GLY A 47 -6.48 -5.66 -7.53
CA GLY A 47 -5.74 -6.91 -7.68
C GLY A 47 -6.71 -8.06 -7.47
N GLN A 48 -6.36 -9.28 -7.88
CA GLN A 48 -7.21 -10.45 -7.64
C GLN A 48 -7.39 -10.72 -6.14
N ILE A 49 -6.31 -10.55 -5.37
CA ILE A 49 -6.29 -10.68 -3.90
C ILE A 49 -5.37 -9.60 -3.34
N ILE A 50 -5.82 -8.82 -2.37
CA ILE A 50 -4.96 -7.92 -1.59
C ILE A 50 -4.68 -8.60 -0.24
N LEU A 51 -3.41 -8.87 0.07
CA LEU A 51 -3.01 -9.52 1.32
C LEU A 51 -2.64 -8.53 2.41
N ARG A 52 -1.99 -7.43 2.03
CA ARG A 52 -1.63 -6.37 2.96
C ARG A 52 -1.41 -5.06 2.21
N ALA A 53 -1.86 -3.96 2.78
CA ALA A 53 -1.46 -2.62 2.37
C ALA A 53 -0.93 -1.87 3.58
N LYS A 54 0.26 -1.28 3.46
CA LYS A 54 0.84 -0.46 4.52
C LYS A 54 1.41 0.81 3.94
N GLY A 55 1.46 1.85 4.75
CA GLY A 55 2.10 3.08 4.34
C GLY A 55 2.32 4.05 5.47
N ILE A 56 3.24 4.97 5.25
CA ILE A 56 3.50 6.13 6.10
C ILE A 56 3.20 7.34 5.22
N VAL A 57 2.23 8.16 5.59
CA VAL A 57 1.77 9.27 4.75
C VAL A 57 1.64 10.57 5.56
N PRO A 58 1.96 11.72 4.95
CA PRO A 58 1.67 13.01 5.56
C PRO A 58 0.16 13.27 5.52
N MET A 59 -0.38 13.82 6.60
CA MET A 59 -1.77 14.21 6.69
C MET A 59 -1.93 15.71 6.36
N THR A 60 -3.14 16.11 6.00
CA THR A 60 -3.47 17.52 5.70
C THR A 60 -3.34 18.45 6.93
N ASP A 61 -3.45 17.91 8.14
CA ASP A 61 -3.27 18.64 9.41
C ASP A 61 -1.78 18.83 9.81
N GLY A 62 -0.85 18.33 8.99
CA GLY A 62 0.60 18.42 9.24
C GLY A 62 1.15 17.29 10.11
N THR A 63 0.31 16.38 10.61
CA THR A 63 0.75 15.15 11.27
C THR A 63 1.12 14.07 10.26
N TRP A 64 1.69 12.97 10.74
CA TRP A 64 1.98 11.79 9.94
C TRP A 64 1.26 10.59 10.51
N LYS A 65 0.74 9.76 9.61
CA LYS A 65 0.11 8.50 9.97
C LYS A 65 0.77 7.35 9.28
N GLN A 66 0.89 6.26 10.04
CA GLN A 66 1.16 4.95 9.50
C GLN A 66 -0.16 4.17 9.46
N PHE A 67 -0.44 3.51 8.34
CA PHE A 67 -1.53 2.56 8.22
C PHE A 67 -1.00 1.17 7.93
N ASP A 68 -1.77 0.18 8.37
CA ASP A 68 -1.57 -1.24 8.09
C ASP A 68 -2.95 -1.88 7.89
N LEU A 69 -3.17 -2.47 6.73
CA LEU A 69 -4.40 -3.11 6.35
C LEU A 69 -4.09 -4.54 5.94
N VAL A 70 -4.89 -5.46 6.45
CA VAL A 70 -5.00 -6.86 6.03
C VAL A 70 -6.48 -7.11 5.63
N PRO A 71 -6.83 -8.22 4.98
CA PRO A 71 -8.21 -8.46 4.54
C PRO A 71 -9.25 -8.30 5.67
N GLU A 72 -8.90 -8.72 6.89
CA GLU A 72 -9.83 -8.75 8.01
C GLU A 72 -9.93 -7.43 8.78
N GLU A 73 -8.87 -6.60 8.77
CA GLU A 73 -8.80 -5.39 9.60
C GLU A 73 -7.90 -4.30 9.00
N SER A 74 -8.15 -3.06 9.41
CA SER A 74 -7.25 -1.94 9.14
C SER A 74 -6.96 -1.15 10.41
N GLU A 75 -5.69 -0.78 10.58
CA GLU A 75 -5.19 0.00 11.69
C GLU A 75 -4.55 1.29 11.15
N THR A 76 -4.86 2.43 11.79
CA THR A 76 -4.13 3.68 11.56
C THR A 76 -3.58 4.21 12.88
N ARG A 77 -2.31 4.63 12.87
CA ARG A 77 -1.60 5.16 14.04
C ARG A 77 -0.85 6.42 13.68
N ALA A 78 -0.73 7.36 14.63
CA ALA A 78 0.17 8.50 14.48
C ALA A 78 1.63 8.01 14.51
N CYS A 79 2.50 8.62 13.70
CA CYS A 79 3.92 8.30 13.68
C CYS A 79 4.77 9.58 13.61
N SER A 80 6.08 9.41 13.80
CA SER A 80 7.03 10.51 13.59
C SER A 80 7.01 10.98 12.13
N PRO A 81 7.22 12.27 11.87
CA PRO A 81 7.39 12.79 10.52
C PRO A 81 8.52 12.11 9.76
N ASP A 82 8.30 11.90 8.47
CA ASP A 82 9.30 11.38 7.54
C ASP A 82 9.63 12.43 6.46
N TYR A 83 10.61 12.16 5.60
CA TYR A 83 10.96 13.06 4.50
C TYR A 83 10.02 12.91 3.30
N THR A 84 9.40 11.72 3.12
CA THR A 84 8.43 11.45 2.06
C THR A 84 7.44 10.36 2.49
N GLY A 85 6.24 10.38 1.91
CA GLY A 85 5.26 9.31 2.08
C GLY A 85 5.70 8.05 1.34
N ARG A 86 5.41 6.89 1.92
CA ARG A 86 5.78 5.58 1.36
C ARG A 86 4.58 4.64 1.45
N LEU A 87 4.28 3.97 0.34
CA LEU A 87 3.15 3.06 0.17
C LEU A 87 3.68 1.70 -0.25
N CYS A 88 3.08 0.64 0.26
CA CYS A 88 3.37 -0.73 -0.13
C CYS A 88 2.09 -1.56 -0.09
N VAL A 89 1.72 -2.15 -1.22
CA VAL A 89 0.58 -3.07 -1.35
C VAL A 89 1.11 -4.42 -1.81
N ILE A 90 0.69 -5.50 -1.17
CA ILE A 90 1.09 -6.87 -1.48
C ILE A 90 -0.16 -7.66 -1.83
N GLY A 91 -0.13 -8.39 -2.95
CA GLY A 91 -1.28 -9.13 -3.44
C GLY A 91 -1.03 -9.89 -4.75
N CYS A 92 -2.06 -10.55 -5.25
CA CYS A 92 -2.04 -11.32 -6.50
C CYS A 92 -2.61 -10.48 -7.65
N GLU A 93 -1.98 -10.56 -8.83
CA GLU A 93 -2.40 -9.85 -10.05
C GLU A 93 -2.73 -8.36 -9.81
N LEU A 94 -1.85 -7.64 -9.09
CA LEU A 94 -2.06 -6.25 -8.72
C LEU A 94 -2.25 -5.36 -9.94
N LYS A 95 -3.29 -4.51 -9.90
CA LYS A 95 -3.56 -3.51 -10.94
C LYS A 95 -2.86 -2.21 -10.59
N GLU A 96 -1.57 -2.13 -10.88
CA GLU A 96 -0.70 -1.00 -10.49
C GLU A 96 -1.27 0.37 -10.88
N ASP A 97 -1.84 0.52 -12.07
CA ASP A 97 -2.45 1.78 -12.52
C ASP A 97 -3.67 2.17 -11.68
N LYS A 98 -4.47 1.19 -11.25
CA LYS A 98 -5.63 1.42 -10.37
C LYS A 98 -5.22 1.73 -8.95
N LEU A 99 -4.13 1.13 -8.47
CA LEU A 99 -3.53 1.48 -7.19
C LEU A 99 -2.98 2.91 -7.23
N ALA A 100 -2.27 3.30 -8.29
CA ALA A 100 -1.79 4.67 -8.49
C ALA A 100 -2.96 5.66 -8.49
N GLU A 101 -4.02 5.38 -9.27
CA GLU A 101 -5.24 6.20 -9.32
C GLU A 101 -5.91 6.32 -7.94
N LEU A 102 -6.03 5.22 -7.19
CA LEU A 102 -6.63 5.21 -5.85
C LEU A 102 -5.86 6.09 -4.86
N PHE A 103 -4.53 6.04 -4.91
CA PHE A 103 -3.68 6.88 -4.07
C PHE A 103 -3.47 8.28 -4.64
N GLY A 104 -3.93 8.57 -5.85
CA GLY A 104 -3.75 9.86 -6.52
C GLY A 104 -2.30 10.15 -6.93
N LEU A 105 -1.59 9.11 -7.40
CA LEU A 105 -0.21 9.17 -7.93
C LEU A 105 -0.19 9.37 -9.44
#